data_AF-A0A956ANI7-F1
#
_entry.id   AF-A0A956ANI7-F1
#
_cell.length_a   1.000
_cell.length_b   1.000
_cell.length_c   1.000
_cell.angle_alpha   90.00
_cell.angle_beta   90.00
_cell.angle_gamma   90.00
#
_symmetry.space_group_name_H-M   'P 1'
#
loop_
_entity.id
_entity.type
_entity.pdbx_description
1 polymer ?
#
loop_
_entity_poly.entity_id
_entity_poly.type
_entity_poly.pdbx_seq_one_letter_code
_entity_poly.pdbx_strand_id
1 'polypeptide(L)'
;MSDAARASDSLDALRDAWLAVWPEASTVFSRFTRLRSPIFCLTKADEEREGLVGSFAMIRLLDLSVVISLRQVRERKLERFAREILAHEVGHHVHAPGNLRDQARLLARVRFGLGANLHKHAPMVANLYADLLLNDRLARSAGLDMAGVYAALKVPDPDPLWTFYMRTYERLWGLRTGTLGREELPASIELDADLAARIVRIFRSRWLEGAPSFARIVREYLLKAEVEQKAPQLGGWLDTTLVDGGDEIPDGLVE
;
A
#
# COMPACT_ATOMS: atom_id res chain seq x y z
N MET A 1 -5.10 -33.09 21.49
CA MET A 1 -5.64 -31.86 20.85
C MET A 1 -5.34 -31.96 19.36
N SER A 2 -6.32 -31.67 18.51
CA SER A 2 -6.18 -31.65 17.05
C SER A 2 -5.28 -30.50 16.59
N ASP A 3 -4.57 -30.66 15.46
CA ASP A 3 -3.72 -29.61 14.87
C ASP A 3 -4.50 -28.33 14.53
N ALA A 4 -5.79 -28.45 14.19
CA ALA A 4 -6.67 -27.30 13.96
C ALA A 4 -6.92 -26.47 15.23
N ALA A 5 -7.05 -27.12 16.39
CA ALA A 5 -7.24 -26.43 17.67
C ALA A 5 -5.96 -25.66 18.07
N ARG A 6 -4.79 -26.27 17.89
CA ARG A 6 -3.50 -25.61 18.14
C ARG A 6 -3.23 -24.44 17.18
N ALA A 7 -3.65 -24.56 15.92
CA ALA A 7 -3.54 -23.47 14.95
C ALA A 7 -4.46 -22.29 15.30
N SER A 8 -5.68 -22.57 15.76
CA SER A 8 -6.64 -21.56 16.26
C SER A 8 -6.10 -20.85 17.50
N ASP A 9 -5.69 -21.61 18.52
CA ASP A 9 -5.11 -21.06 19.76
C ASP A 9 -3.91 -20.13 19.48
N SER A 10 -3.15 -20.47 18.44
CA SER A 10 -2.00 -19.69 18.00
C SER A 10 -2.39 -18.41 17.24
N LEU A 11 -3.53 -18.38 16.53
CA LEU A 11 -4.02 -17.17 15.84
C LEU A 11 -4.70 -16.21 16.81
N ASP A 12 -5.40 -16.73 17.82
CA ASP A 12 -5.94 -15.93 18.92
C ASP A 12 -4.83 -15.22 19.71
N ALA A 13 -3.73 -15.93 20.01
CA ALA A 13 -2.57 -15.31 20.64
C ALA A 13 -1.93 -14.22 19.75
N LEU A 14 -1.87 -14.44 18.43
CA LEU A 14 -1.39 -13.43 17.49
C LEU A 14 -2.30 -12.20 17.44
N ARG A 15 -3.62 -12.41 17.48
CA ARG A 15 -4.62 -11.34 17.55
C ARG A 15 -4.41 -10.48 18.79
N ASP A 16 -4.28 -11.10 19.95
CA ASP A 16 -4.12 -10.38 21.21
C ASP A 16 -2.81 -9.57 21.22
N ALA A 17 -1.73 -10.13 20.66
CA ALA A 17 -0.46 -9.42 20.48
C ALA A 17 -0.60 -8.21 19.53
N TRP A 18 -1.28 -8.35 18.40
CA TRP A 18 -1.51 -7.27 17.45
C TRP A 18 -2.44 -6.18 18.01
N LEU A 19 -3.46 -6.58 18.77
CA LEU A 19 -4.36 -5.65 19.44
C LEU A 19 -3.61 -4.84 20.52
N ALA A 20 -2.65 -5.44 21.22
CA ALA A 20 -1.82 -4.73 22.18
C ALA A 20 -0.92 -3.65 21.54
N VAL A 21 -0.56 -3.81 20.25
CA VAL A 21 0.25 -2.83 19.48
C VAL A 21 -0.61 -1.67 18.97
N TRP A 22 -1.92 -1.85 18.83
CA TRP A 22 -2.83 -0.87 18.22
C TRP A 22 -2.77 0.56 18.82
N PRO A 23 -2.71 0.76 20.16
CA PRO A 23 -2.63 2.11 20.72
C PRO A 23 -1.39 2.89 20.26
N GLU A 24 -0.27 2.21 20.09
CA GLU A 24 0.96 2.82 19.59
C GLU A 24 0.87 3.06 18.07
N ALA A 25 0.43 2.06 17.30
CA ALA A 25 0.34 2.17 15.85
C ALA A 25 -0.63 3.28 15.39
N SER A 26 -1.81 3.36 16.03
CA SER A 26 -2.85 4.33 15.68
C SER A 26 -2.48 5.79 15.94
N THR A 27 -1.45 6.04 16.74
CA THR A 27 -1.01 7.39 17.11
C THR A 27 0.27 7.83 16.41
N VAL A 28 0.85 7.00 15.53
CA VAL A 28 2.09 7.28 14.80
C VAL A 28 2.05 8.60 14.03
N PHE A 29 0.92 8.92 13.40
CA PHE A 29 0.77 10.16 12.65
C PHE A 29 0.36 11.36 13.52
N SER A 30 -0.40 11.11 14.58
CA SER A 30 -0.88 12.10 15.54
C SER A 30 -1.37 11.42 16.82
N ARG A 31 -0.95 11.94 17.99
CA ARG A 31 -1.44 11.50 19.31
C ARG A 31 -2.95 11.70 19.52
N PHE A 32 -3.57 12.51 18.67
CA PHE A 32 -4.99 12.83 18.74
C PHE A 32 -5.84 11.98 17.79
N THR A 33 -5.23 11.12 16.97
CA THR A 33 -5.97 10.16 16.14
C THR A 33 -6.85 9.29 17.04
N ARG A 34 -8.12 9.15 16.66
CA ARG A 34 -9.10 8.29 17.32
C ARG A 34 -9.75 7.45 16.24
N LEU A 35 -9.34 6.20 16.18
CA LEU A 35 -9.88 5.20 15.28
C LEU A 35 -10.46 4.05 16.10
N ARG A 36 -11.42 3.35 15.50
CA ARG A 36 -11.95 2.11 16.08
C ARG A 36 -10.85 1.05 16.12
N SER A 37 -11.00 0.07 17.00
CA SER A 37 -10.09 -1.09 16.98
C SER A 37 -10.13 -1.78 15.61
N PRO A 38 -8.99 -2.31 15.13
CA PRO A 38 -8.93 -3.03 13.87
C PRO A 38 -9.77 -4.31 13.94
N ILE A 39 -10.29 -4.70 12.78
CA ILE A 39 -10.97 -5.97 12.60
C ILE A 39 -9.92 -7.00 12.16
N PHE A 40 -9.77 -8.06 12.96
CA PHE A 40 -8.83 -9.14 12.68
C PHE A 40 -9.57 -10.37 12.15
N CYS A 41 -9.36 -10.68 10.87
CA CYS A 41 -9.88 -11.88 10.22
C CYS A 41 -8.97 -13.06 10.56
N LEU A 42 -9.53 -14.10 11.19
CA LEU A 42 -8.79 -15.32 11.56
C LEU A 42 -8.97 -16.43 10.53
N THR A 43 -10.07 -16.37 9.77
CA THR A 43 -10.44 -17.35 8.75
C THR A 43 -10.71 -16.70 7.40
N LYS A 44 -10.71 -17.49 6.33
CA LYS A 44 -11.12 -17.02 5.01
C LYS A 44 -12.58 -16.53 4.98
N ALA A 45 -13.46 -17.16 5.75
CA ALA A 45 -14.85 -16.72 5.87
C ALA A 45 -14.96 -15.34 6.54
N ASP A 46 -14.05 -15.00 7.46
CA ASP A 46 -13.96 -13.64 8.01
C ASP A 46 -13.50 -12.64 6.95
N GLU A 47 -12.52 -13.02 6.13
CA GLU A 47 -12.02 -12.17 5.02
C GLU A 47 -13.15 -11.86 4.02
N GLU A 48 -13.89 -12.89 3.60
CA GLU A 48 -15.02 -12.76 2.67
C GLU A 48 -16.15 -11.91 3.27
N ARG A 49 -16.47 -12.09 4.56
CA ARG A 49 -17.49 -11.28 5.26
C ARG A 49 -17.09 -9.81 5.34
N GLU A 50 -15.82 -9.52 5.60
CA GLU A 50 -15.33 -8.15 5.68
C GLU A 50 -15.01 -7.55 4.31
N GLY A 51 -15.06 -8.31 3.23
CA GLY A 51 -14.73 -7.85 1.87
C GLY A 51 -13.23 -7.69 1.62
N LEU A 52 -12.38 -8.34 2.44
CA LEU A 52 -10.93 -8.33 2.26
C LEU A 52 -10.53 -9.25 1.10
N VAL A 53 -10.29 -8.65 -0.07
CA VAL A 53 -9.97 -9.36 -1.32
C VAL A 53 -8.62 -8.88 -1.87
N GLY A 54 -7.77 -9.80 -2.31
CA GLY A 54 -6.54 -9.48 -3.06
C GLY A 54 -5.35 -8.98 -2.21
N SER A 55 -5.57 -8.49 -0.99
CA SER A 55 -4.53 -8.15 -0.01
C SER A 55 -4.77 -8.86 1.34
N PHE A 56 -3.76 -8.83 2.22
CA PHE A 56 -3.91 -9.27 3.61
C PHE A 56 -4.33 -8.15 4.55
N ALA A 57 -4.30 -6.90 4.08
CA ALA A 57 -4.73 -5.72 4.80
C ALA A 57 -5.60 -4.87 3.88
N MET A 58 -6.56 -4.17 4.44
CA MET A 58 -7.26 -3.13 3.71
C MET A 58 -7.76 -2.06 4.65
N ILE A 59 -8.09 -0.95 4.01
CA ILE A 59 -8.75 0.16 4.66
C ILE A 59 -10.11 0.40 4.04
N ARG A 60 -11.15 0.46 4.87
CA ARG A 60 -12.50 0.82 4.43
C ARG A 60 -12.74 2.30 4.69
N LEU A 61 -12.70 3.12 3.64
CA LEU A 61 -12.84 4.58 3.76
C LEU A 61 -14.24 5.01 4.25
N LEU A 62 -15.27 4.20 4.01
CA LEU A 62 -16.66 4.49 4.39
C LEU A 62 -16.88 4.57 5.91
N ASP A 63 -16.34 3.62 6.66
CA ASP A 63 -16.54 3.51 8.11
C ASP A 63 -15.24 3.66 8.93
N LEU A 64 -14.13 3.92 8.24
CA LEU A 64 -12.79 4.10 8.79
C LEU A 64 -12.25 2.86 9.54
N SER A 65 -12.65 1.67 9.08
CA SER A 65 -12.19 0.41 9.66
C SER A 65 -10.90 -0.07 8.99
N VAL A 66 -9.93 -0.41 9.84
CA VAL A 66 -8.74 -1.18 9.46
C VAL A 66 -9.09 -2.66 9.53
N VAL A 67 -8.92 -3.40 8.44
CA VAL A 67 -9.20 -4.85 8.39
C VAL A 67 -7.93 -5.60 8.01
N ILE A 68 -7.51 -6.56 8.84
CA ILE A 68 -6.30 -7.35 8.62
C ILE A 68 -6.61 -8.85 8.71
N SER A 69 -6.14 -9.63 7.75
CA SER A 69 -6.10 -11.09 7.85
C SER A 69 -4.85 -11.56 8.60
N LEU A 70 -5.05 -12.00 9.84
CA LEU A 70 -3.96 -12.59 10.65
C LEU A 70 -3.53 -13.97 10.13
N ARG A 71 -4.45 -14.67 9.46
CA ARG A 71 -4.12 -15.90 8.71
C ARG A 71 -3.07 -15.59 7.63
N GLN A 72 -3.33 -14.60 6.79
CA GLN A 72 -2.45 -14.23 5.69
C GLN A 72 -1.13 -13.60 6.16
N VAL A 73 -1.16 -12.82 7.25
CA VAL A 73 0.03 -12.30 7.94
C VAL A 73 0.96 -13.44 8.33
N ARG A 74 0.42 -14.51 8.93
CA ARG A 74 1.21 -15.68 9.31
C ARG A 74 1.76 -16.43 8.10
N GLU A 75 0.93 -16.67 7.10
CA GLU A 75 1.34 -17.34 5.85
C GLU A 75 2.52 -16.60 5.18
N ARG A 76 2.53 -15.27 5.29
CA ARG A 76 3.58 -14.38 4.75
C ARG A 76 4.72 -14.10 5.74
N LYS A 77 4.67 -14.65 6.96
CA LYS A 77 5.68 -14.47 8.02
C LYS A 77 5.90 -13.01 8.42
N LEU A 78 4.80 -12.26 8.52
CA LEU A 78 4.78 -10.83 8.82
C LEU A 78 4.44 -10.50 10.28
N GLU A 79 4.37 -11.51 11.16
CA GLU A 79 3.88 -11.37 12.53
C GLU A 79 4.64 -10.31 13.34
N ARG A 80 5.95 -10.15 13.04
CA ARG A 80 6.83 -9.17 13.69
C ARG A 80 6.59 -7.72 13.29
N PHE A 81 5.84 -7.47 12.22
CA PHE A 81 5.62 -6.15 11.61
C PHE A 81 4.25 -5.54 11.94
N ALA A 82 3.68 -5.94 13.08
CA ALA A 82 2.35 -5.47 13.49
C ALA A 82 2.25 -3.95 13.51
N ARG A 83 3.28 -3.26 14.03
CA ARG A 83 3.27 -1.80 14.16
C ARG A 83 3.36 -1.12 12.80
N GLU A 84 4.25 -1.59 11.93
CA GLU A 84 4.45 -1.11 10.57
C GLU A 84 3.15 -1.19 9.77
N ILE A 85 2.54 -2.38 9.74
CA ILE A 85 1.34 -2.67 8.96
C ILE A 85 0.14 -1.89 9.51
N LEU A 86 -0.10 -1.93 10.82
CA LEU A 86 -1.22 -1.18 11.41
C LEU A 86 -1.06 0.33 11.24
N ALA A 87 0.15 0.87 11.38
CA ALA A 87 0.40 2.28 11.16
C ALA A 87 0.21 2.67 9.69
N HIS A 88 0.59 1.81 8.74
CA HIS A 88 0.32 2.01 7.31
C HIS A 88 -1.16 2.23 7.03
N GLU A 89 -2.02 1.32 7.49
CA GLU A 89 -3.47 1.45 7.30
C GLU A 89 -4.04 2.72 7.91
N VAL A 90 -3.56 3.10 9.10
CA VAL A 90 -3.93 4.37 9.75
C VAL A 90 -3.49 5.57 8.91
N GLY A 91 -2.34 5.48 8.25
CA GLY A 91 -1.83 6.49 7.34
C GLY A 91 -2.81 6.84 6.22
N HIS A 92 -3.52 5.85 5.67
CA HIS A 92 -4.53 6.09 4.64
C HIS A 92 -5.70 6.95 5.14
N HIS A 93 -6.01 6.95 6.44
CA HIS A 93 -7.05 7.78 7.05
C HIS A 93 -6.63 9.19 7.42
N VAL A 94 -5.35 9.42 7.69
CA VAL A 94 -4.92 10.69 8.31
C VAL A 94 -3.88 11.46 7.49
N HIS A 95 -3.33 10.86 6.43
CA HIS A 95 -2.28 11.47 5.63
C HIS A 95 -2.60 11.51 4.14
N ALA A 96 -2.76 10.35 3.49
CA ALA A 96 -3.06 10.26 2.07
C ALA A 96 -3.80 8.94 1.77
N PRO A 97 -5.02 8.98 1.21
CA PRO A 97 -5.80 10.16 0.82
C PRO A 97 -6.49 10.87 1.99
N GLY A 98 -6.67 10.20 3.13
CA GLY A 98 -7.34 10.73 4.31
C GLY A 98 -8.87 10.69 4.27
N ASN A 99 -9.48 10.92 3.11
CA ASN A 99 -10.94 10.91 2.94
C ASN A 99 -11.35 10.65 1.48
N LEU A 100 -12.63 10.37 1.25
CA LEU A 100 -13.19 10.08 -0.09
C LEU A 100 -13.03 11.23 -1.08
N ARG A 101 -13.13 12.50 -0.64
CA ARG A 101 -12.97 13.66 -1.52
C ARG A 101 -11.55 13.76 -2.07
N ASP A 102 -10.55 13.59 -1.20
CA ASP A 102 -9.15 13.61 -1.61
C ASP A 102 -8.77 12.35 -2.39
N GLN A 103 -9.43 11.21 -2.14
CA GLN A 103 -9.33 10.02 -2.98
C GLN A 103 -9.85 10.29 -4.40
N ALA A 104 -11.01 10.94 -4.54
CA ALA A 104 -11.59 11.33 -5.84
C ALA A 104 -10.64 12.25 -6.61
N ARG A 105 -10.09 13.26 -5.92
CA ARG A 105 -9.12 14.22 -6.49
C ARG A 105 -7.84 13.53 -6.92
N LEU A 106 -7.34 12.57 -6.12
CA LEU A 106 -6.18 11.77 -6.46
C LEU A 106 -6.43 10.98 -7.75
N LEU A 107 -7.58 10.28 -7.83
CA LEU A 107 -7.96 9.51 -9.02
C LEU A 107 -8.05 10.39 -10.26
N ALA A 108 -8.68 11.56 -10.17
CA ALA A 108 -8.78 12.50 -11.28
C ALA A 108 -7.41 12.97 -11.78
N ARG A 109 -6.49 13.28 -10.86
CA ARG A 109 -5.13 13.71 -11.18
C ARG A 109 -4.27 12.59 -11.76
N VAL A 110 -4.43 11.37 -11.26
CA VAL A 110 -3.77 10.18 -11.80
C VAL A 110 -4.30 9.87 -13.21
N ARG A 111 -5.62 9.90 -13.43
CA ARG A 111 -6.24 9.72 -14.76
C ARG A 111 -5.66 10.71 -15.77
N PHE A 112 -5.54 11.98 -15.40
CA PHE A 112 -4.90 12.99 -16.24
C PHE A 112 -3.45 12.65 -16.60
N GLY A 113 -2.66 12.13 -15.65
CA GLY A 113 -1.28 11.72 -15.91
C GLY A 113 -1.15 10.46 -16.77
N LEU A 114 -2.08 9.51 -16.62
CA LEU A 114 -2.11 8.25 -17.39
C LEU A 114 -2.60 8.44 -18.83
N GLY A 115 -3.57 9.32 -19.03
CA GLY A 115 -4.29 9.48 -20.29
C GLY A 115 -5.41 8.44 -20.49
N ALA A 116 -6.32 8.75 -21.41
CA ALA A 116 -7.62 8.07 -21.54
C ALA A 116 -7.55 6.54 -21.63
N ASN A 117 -6.60 6.00 -22.40
CA ASN A 117 -6.49 4.56 -22.66
C ASN A 117 -6.12 3.73 -21.41
N LEU A 118 -5.59 4.38 -20.37
CA LEU A 118 -5.09 3.72 -19.16
C LEU A 118 -5.89 4.09 -17.90
N HIS A 119 -7.04 4.76 -18.04
CA HIS A 119 -7.87 5.15 -16.89
C HIS A 119 -8.27 3.97 -15.99
N LYS A 120 -8.40 2.76 -16.55
CA LYS A 120 -8.67 1.52 -15.79
C LYS A 120 -7.61 1.21 -14.74
N HIS A 121 -6.37 1.69 -14.92
CA HIS A 121 -5.27 1.49 -13.97
C HIS A 121 -5.18 2.59 -12.91
N ALA A 122 -6.00 3.64 -12.98
CA ALA A 122 -5.91 4.78 -12.07
C ALA A 122 -6.02 4.41 -10.58
N PRO A 123 -6.91 3.48 -10.14
CA PRO A 123 -6.97 3.09 -8.73
C PRO A 123 -5.66 2.45 -8.24
N MET A 124 -5.07 1.54 -9.02
CA MET A 124 -3.79 0.91 -8.71
C MET A 124 -2.66 1.95 -8.63
N VAL A 125 -2.59 2.89 -9.59
CA VAL A 125 -1.53 3.92 -9.59
C VAL A 125 -1.71 4.92 -8.45
N ALA A 126 -2.96 5.25 -8.10
CA ALA A 126 -3.26 6.07 -6.94
C ALA A 126 -2.80 5.40 -5.64
N ASN A 127 -3.05 4.10 -5.49
CA ASN A 127 -2.59 3.30 -4.37
C ASN A 127 -1.06 3.31 -4.24
N LEU A 128 -0.34 2.90 -5.31
CA LEU A 128 1.13 2.92 -5.35
C LEU A 128 1.72 4.29 -4.96
N TYR A 129 1.10 5.38 -5.41
CA TYR A 129 1.56 6.71 -5.07
C TYR A 129 1.31 7.08 -3.60
N ALA A 130 0.12 6.76 -3.07
CA ALA A 130 -0.22 7.00 -1.67
C ALA A 130 0.72 6.22 -0.74
N ASP A 131 0.98 4.95 -1.06
CA ASP A 131 1.87 4.09 -0.31
C ASP A 131 3.29 4.63 -0.23
N LEU A 132 3.85 5.13 -1.35
CA LEU A 132 5.18 5.75 -1.33
C LEU A 132 5.27 6.91 -0.34
N LEU A 133 4.23 7.74 -0.27
CA LEU A 133 4.16 8.88 0.67
C LEU A 133 4.05 8.40 2.11
N LEU A 134 3.15 7.44 2.36
CA LEU A 134 2.92 6.88 3.69
C LEU A 134 4.17 6.17 4.21
N ASN A 135 4.72 5.27 3.41
CA ASN A 135 5.84 4.43 3.79
C ASN A 135 7.13 5.25 3.94
N ASP A 136 7.35 6.28 3.11
CA ASP A 136 8.45 7.22 3.36
C ASP A 136 8.28 7.94 4.69
N ARG A 137 7.07 8.43 5.00
CA ARG A 137 6.81 9.08 6.29
C ARG A 137 7.01 8.13 7.47
N LEU A 138 6.50 6.90 7.39
CA LEU A 138 6.63 5.89 8.43
C LEU A 138 8.09 5.51 8.69
N ALA A 139 8.85 5.21 7.64
CA ALA A 139 10.25 4.86 7.76
C ALA A 139 11.08 6.04 8.29
N ARG A 140 10.90 7.24 7.73
CA ARG A 140 11.79 8.38 8.00
C ARG A 140 11.43 9.19 9.24
N SER A 141 10.14 9.35 9.52
CA SER A 141 9.67 10.20 10.62
C SER A 141 9.34 9.40 11.86
N ALA A 142 8.82 8.17 11.69
CA ALA A 142 8.45 7.31 12.80
C ALA A 142 9.46 6.18 13.09
N GLY A 143 10.47 6.01 12.24
CA GLY A 143 11.54 5.02 12.44
C GLY A 143 11.08 3.56 12.30
N LEU A 144 9.97 3.32 11.60
CA LEU A 144 9.43 1.96 11.42
C LEU A 144 10.18 1.19 10.33
N ASP A 145 10.29 -0.13 10.48
CA ASP A 145 11.05 -0.99 9.56
C ASP A 145 10.24 -1.36 8.29
N MET A 146 9.88 -0.35 7.50
CA MET A 146 9.13 -0.56 6.26
C MET A 146 9.94 -1.33 5.21
N ALA A 147 11.28 -1.18 5.23
CA ALA A 147 12.17 -1.95 4.38
C ALA A 147 12.09 -3.45 4.72
N GLY A 148 12.04 -3.80 6.01
CA GLY A 148 11.85 -5.18 6.46
C GLY A 148 10.53 -5.79 6.00
N VAL A 149 9.43 -5.01 5.99
CA VAL A 149 8.13 -5.48 5.49
C VAL A 149 8.23 -5.84 4.01
N TYR A 150 8.73 -4.93 3.17
CA TYR A 150 8.87 -5.19 1.73
C TYR A 150 9.88 -6.28 1.42
N ALA A 151 10.96 -6.42 2.20
CA ALA A 151 11.91 -7.52 2.07
C ALA A 151 11.27 -8.88 2.39
N ALA A 152 10.36 -8.94 3.36
CA ALA A 152 9.60 -10.16 3.66
C ALA A 152 8.55 -10.49 2.58
N LEU A 153 8.01 -9.46 1.91
CA LEU A 153 7.04 -9.57 0.81
C LEU A 153 7.67 -9.69 -0.58
N LYS A 154 8.98 -9.98 -0.66
CA LYS A 154 9.72 -9.99 -1.93
C LYS A 154 9.04 -10.88 -2.97
N VAL A 155 8.73 -10.30 -4.13
CA VAL A 155 8.11 -11.01 -5.25
C VAL A 155 9.20 -11.72 -6.06
N PRO A 156 9.08 -13.03 -6.36
CA PRO A 156 9.99 -13.72 -7.25
C PRO A 156 9.78 -13.26 -8.70
N ASP A 157 10.88 -13.00 -9.41
CA ASP A 157 10.88 -12.47 -10.79
C ASP A 157 9.94 -11.28 -11.01
N PRO A 158 10.21 -10.14 -10.33
CA PRO A 158 9.35 -8.98 -10.39
C PRO A 158 9.35 -8.38 -11.79
N ASP A 159 8.17 -7.95 -12.25
CA ASP A 159 8.03 -7.24 -13.51
C ASP A 159 8.73 -5.85 -13.47
N PRO A 160 8.85 -5.16 -14.61
CA PRO A 160 9.50 -3.86 -14.66
C PRO A 160 8.85 -2.79 -13.78
N LEU A 161 7.51 -2.78 -13.64
CA LEU A 161 6.80 -1.79 -12.82
C LEU A 161 7.12 -2.00 -11.33
N TRP A 162 7.00 -3.23 -10.85
CA TRP A 162 7.32 -3.57 -9.46
C TRP A 162 8.80 -3.37 -9.17
N THR A 163 9.67 -3.65 -10.14
CA THR A 163 11.11 -3.39 -10.04
C THR A 163 11.41 -1.90 -9.87
N PHE A 164 10.80 -1.03 -10.70
CA PHE A 164 10.86 0.43 -10.54
C PHE A 164 10.34 0.87 -9.17
N TYR A 165 9.23 0.29 -8.73
CA TYR A 165 8.59 0.64 -7.47
C TYR A 165 9.46 0.31 -6.26
N MET A 166 10.02 -0.91 -6.20
CA MET A 166 10.98 -1.30 -5.16
C MET A 166 12.26 -0.46 -5.22
N ARG A 167 12.73 -0.13 -6.43
CA ARG A 167 13.90 0.74 -6.60
C ARG A 167 13.66 2.15 -6.06
N THR A 168 12.43 2.66 -6.20
CA THR A 168 12.02 3.95 -5.63
C THR A 168 12.12 3.95 -4.10
N TYR A 169 11.71 2.86 -3.43
CA TYR A 169 11.90 2.72 -1.98
C TYR A 169 13.37 2.70 -1.57
N GLU A 170 14.21 1.97 -2.29
CA GLU A 170 15.66 1.98 -2.03
C GLU A 170 16.23 3.41 -2.11
N ARG A 171 15.76 4.22 -3.07
CA ARG A 171 16.13 5.64 -3.18
C ARG A 171 15.58 6.51 -2.06
N LEU A 172 14.34 6.30 -1.66
CA LEU A 172 13.69 7.05 -0.58
C LEU A 172 14.40 6.85 0.77
N TRP A 173 14.80 5.61 1.05
CA TRP A 173 15.39 5.22 2.33
C TRP A 173 16.92 5.12 2.32
N GLY A 174 17.57 5.41 1.19
CA GLY A 174 19.03 5.36 1.08
C GLY A 174 19.59 3.95 1.25
N LEU A 175 18.82 2.93 0.86
CA LEU A 175 19.24 1.54 0.93
C LEU A 175 20.30 1.23 -0.14
N ARG A 176 21.10 0.20 0.10
CA ARG A 176 21.98 -0.37 -0.92
C ARG A 176 21.14 -0.88 -2.09
N THR A 177 21.66 -0.71 -3.30
CA THR A 177 21.08 -1.31 -4.51
C THR A 177 20.85 -2.81 -4.33
N GLY A 178 19.68 -3.29 -4.72
CA GLY A 178 19.32 -4.72 -4.66
C GLY A 178 18.86 -5.22 -3.29
N THR A 179 18.76 -4.34 -2.28
CA THR A 179 18.24 -4.69 -0.96
C THR A 179 16.79 -5.23 -1.06
N LEU A 180 15.94 -4.52 -1.79
CA LEU A 180 14.55 -4.91 -2.03
C LEU A 180 14.38 -5.56 -3.42
N GLY A 181 15.15 -5.09 -4.40
CA GLY A 181 15.00 -5.48 -5.80
C GLY A 181 16.14 -6.37 -6.34
N ARG A 182 16.46 -6.11 -7.62
CA ARG A 182 17.62 -6.67 -8.34
C ARG A 182 18.82 -5.73 -8.18
N GLU A 183 20.03 -6.27 -8.22
CA GLU A 183 21.25 -5.45 -8.16
C GLU A 183 21.52 -4.69 -9.46
N GLU A 184 21.28 -5.34 -10.60
CA GLU A 184 21.46 -4.75 -11.92
C GLU A 184 20.12 -4.40 -12.56
N LEU A 185 20.00 -3.16 -13.02
CA LEU A 185 18.79 -2.61 -13.61
C LEU A 185 19.11 -1.82 -14.89
N PRO A 186 18.20 -1.78 -15.87
CA PRO A 186 18.30 -0.85 -16.98
C PRO A 186 18.40 0.60 -16.49
N ALA A 187 19.23 1.41 -17.15
CA ALA A 187 19.43 2.82 -16.78
C ALA A 187 18.13 3.66 -16.76
N SER A 188 17.12 3.27 -17.55
CA SER A 188 15.80 3.90 -17.54
C SER A 188 15.08 3.70 -16.20
N ILE A 189 15.12 2.48 -15.63
CA ILE A 189 14.50 2.20 -14.33
C ILE A 189 15.20 2.97 -13.22
N GLU A 190 16.54 3.09 -13.31
CA GLU A 190 17.32 3.89 -12.35
C GLU A 190 16.90 5.36 -12.37
N LEU A 191 16.81 5.96 -13.56
CA LEU A 191 16.39 7.35 -13.73
C LEU A 191 14.94 7.58 -13.26
N ASP A 192 14.03 6.68 -13.61
CA ASP A 192 12.63 6.78 -13.23
C ASP A 192 12.47 6.69 -11.71
N ALA A 193 13.16 5.75 -11.06
CA ALA A 193 13.13 5.60 -9.60
C ALA A 193 13.70 6.85 -8.89
N ASP A 194 14.76 7.45 -9.42
CA ASP A 194 15.30 8.72 -8.92
C ASP A 194 14.28 9.85 -9.05
N LEU A 195 13.60 9.93 -10.20
CA LEU A 195 12.56 10.93 -10.44
C LEU A 195 11.35 10.74 -9.52
N ALA A 196 10.87 9.51 -9.38
CA ALA A 196 9.75 9.17 -8.49
C ALA A 196 10.08 9.48 -7.03
N ALA A 197 11.28 9.14 -6.55
CA ALA A 197 11.72 9.48 -5.21
C ALA A 197 11.81 11.00 -5.00
N ARG A 198 12.20 11.77 -6.02
CA ARG A 198 12.18 13.24 -5.98
C ARG A 198 10.75 13.78 -5.93
N ILE A 199 9.81 13.24 -6.72
CA ILE A 199 8.40 13.63 -6.70
C ILE A 199 7.84 13.46 -5.28
N VAL A 200 8.01 12.29 -4.68
CA VAL A 200 7.54 11.99 -3.31
C VAL A 200 8.09 13.01 -2.31
N ARG A 201 9.40 13.29 -2.35
CA ARG A 201 10.05 14.22 -1.42
C ARG A 201 9.64 15.68 -1.60
N ILE A 202 9.52 16.13 -2.85
CA ILE A 202 9.15 17.52 -3.21
C ILE A 202 7.68 17.78 -2.87
N PHE A 203 6.80 16.85 -3.26
CA PHE A 203 5.36 17.01 -3.12
C PHE A 203 4.79 16.47 -1.81
N ARG A 204 5.60 16.01 -0.85
CA ARG A 204 5.14 15.42 0.42
C ARG A 204 4.00 16.17 1.13
N SER A 205 4.01 17.51 1.13
CA SER A 205 3.00 18.36 1.79
C SER A 205 1.89 18.83 0.85
N ARG A 206 2.06 18.64 -0.46
CA ARG A 206 1.11 18.99 -1.53
C ARG A 206 0.96 17.78 -2.44
N TRP A 207 0.72 16.62 -1.86
CA TRP A 207 0.92 15.33 -2.51
C TRP A 207 0.06 15.15 -3.76
N LEU A 208 -1.14 15.74 -3.78
CA LEU A 208 -2.00 15.77 -4.96
C LEU A 208 -1.30 16.38 -6.20
N GLU A 209 -0.34 17.30 -6.04
CA GLU A 209 0.38 17.92 -7.16
C GLU A 209 1.45 17.03 -7.78
N GLY A 210 2.00 16.09 -7.01
CA GLY A 210 2.95 15.11 -7.53
C GLY A 210 2.28 13.95 -8.29
N ALA A 211 1.00 13.69 -8.02
CA ALA A 211 0.28 12.52 -8.53
C ALA A 211 0.28 12.43 -10.08
N PRO A 212 -0.01 13.49 -10.87
CA PRO A 212 0.06 13.41 -12.32
C PRO A 212 1.46 13.08 -12.86
N SER A 213 2.50 13.63 -12.22
CA SER A 213 3.89 13.41 -12.63
C SER A 213 4.32 11.97 -12.36
N PHE A 214 3.96 11.43 -11.19
CA PHE A 214 4.18 10.03 -10.87
C PHE A 214 3.43 9.11 -11.85
N ALA A 215 2.16 9.42 -12.12
CA ALA A 215 1.34 8.67 -13.06
C ALA A 215 1.94 8.63 -14.48
N ARG A 216 2.59 9.72 -14.94
CA ARG A 216 3.29 9.74 -16.24
C ARG A 216 4.50 8.82 -16.30
N ILE A 217 5.21 8.61 -15.19
CA ILE A 217 6.30 7.63 -15.13
C ILE A 217 5.70 6.23 -15.25
N VAL A 218 4.70 5.92 -14.41
CA VAL A 218 4.03 4.60 -14.39
C VAL A 218 3.37 4.27 -15.73
N ARG A 219 2.82 5.27 -16.43
CA ARG A 219 2.21 5.13 -17.76
C ARG A 219 3.10 4.36 -18.74
N GLU A 220 4.40 4.64 -18.79
CA GLU A 220 5.30 3.99 -19.75
C GLU A 220 5.46 2.50 -19.46
N TYR A 221 5.45 2.11 -18.19
CA TYR A 221 5.45 0.70 -17.77
C TYR A 221 4.14 0.00 -18.15
N LEU A 222 3.00 0.68 -17.98
CA LEU A 222 1.69 0.13 -18.33
C LEU A 222 1.51 -0.04 -19.83
N LEU A 223 1.92 0.94 -20.65
CA LEU A 223 1.88 0.81 -22.11
C LEU A 223 2.72 -0.37 -22.60
N LYS A 224 3.93 -0.52 -22.03
CA LYS A 224 4.79 -1.66 -22.36
C LYS A 224 4.15 -2.98 -21.96
N ALA A 225 3.54 -3.05 -20.77
CA ALA A 225 2.84 -4.23 -20.29
C ALA A 225 1.65 -4.60 -21.20
N GLU A 226 0.87 -3.63 -21.69
CA GLU A 226 -0.22 -3.86 -22.64
C GLU A 226 0.28 -4.40 -23.98
N VAL A 227 1.38 -3.84 -24.52
CA VAL A 227 2.02 -4.34 -25.76
C VAL A 227 2.51 -5.78 -25.58
N GLU A 228 3.07 -6.10 -24.42
CA GLU A 228 3.53 -7.45 -24.08
C GLU A 228 2.41 -8.40 -23.65
N GLN A 229 1.16 -7.93 -23.55
CA GLN A 229 -0.01 -8.66 -23.04
C GLN A 229 0.24 -9.29 -21.65
N LYS A 230 0.96 -8.58 -20.79
CA LYS A 230 1.24 -8.99 -19.42
C LYS A 230 0.51 -8.07 -18.46
N ALA A 231 -0.25 -8.65 -17.54
CA ALA A 231 -0.83 -7.88 -16.44
C ALA A 231 0.30 -7.42 -15.49
N PRO A 232 0.23 -6.18 -14.96
CA PRO A 232 1.18 -5.72 -13.94
C PRO A 232 1.12 -6.61 -12.70
N GLN A 233 2.30 -6.98 -12.20
CA GLN A 233 2.47 -7.65 -10.92
C GLN A 233 2.38 -6.62 -9.79
N LEU A 234 1.58 -6.96 -8.79
CA LEU A 234 1.41 -6.16 -7.60
C LEU A 234 1.80 -7.04 -6.42
N GLY A 235 2.80 -6.62 -5.63
CA GLY A 235 3.10 -7.29 -4.37
C GLY A 235 1.83 -7.32 -3.51
N GLY A 236 1.55 -8.43 -2.82
CA GLY A 236 0.28 -8.69 -2.14
C GLY A 236 -0.02 -7.82 -0.90
N TRP A 237 0.45 -6.57 -0.89
CA TRP A 237 0.29 -5.52 0.09
C TRP A 237 -0.11 -4.23 -0.65
N LEU A 238 -1.27 -4.27 -1.29
CA LEU A 238 -1.90 -3.11 -1.92
C LEU A 238 -3.31 -3.00 -1.36
N ASP A 239 -3.51 -2.02 -0.49
CA ASP A 239 -4.58 -2.06 0.51
C ASP A 239 -5.81 -1.20 0.14
N THR A 240 -5.73 -0.46 -0.97
CA THR A 240 -6.78 0.44 -1.48
C THR A 240 -7.24 0.15 -2.91
N THR A 241 -7.12 -1.08 -3.41
CA THR A 241 -7.80 -1.42 -4.67
C THR A 241 -9.31 -1.31 -4.43
N LEU A 242 -9.97 -0.34 -5.06
CA LEU A 242 -11.43 -0.22 -5.11
C LEU A 242 -12.01 -1.61 -5.38
N VAL A 243 -12.51 -2.26 -4.34
CA VAL A 243 -13.25 -3.52 -4.47
C VAL A 243 -14.67 -3.12 -4.90
N ASP A 244 -15.23 -3.86 -5.86
CA ASP A 244 -16.52 -3.64 -6.53
C ASP A 244 -17.77 -3.70 -5.59
N GLY A 245 -17.76 -3.02 -4.45
CA GLY A 245 -18.80 -3.21 -3.43
C GLY A 245 -19.11 -2.07 -2.47
N GLY A 246 -18.54 -0.87 -2.62
CA GLY A 246 -18.92 0.23 -1.72
C GLY A 246 -18.25 1.59 -1.92
N ASP A 247 -17.16 1.67 -2.69
CA ASP A 247 -16.40 2.90 -2.91
C ASP A 247 -16.64 3.49 -4.33
N GLU A 248 -17.83 3.34 -4.89
CA GLU A 248 -18.22 4.10 -6.08
C GLU A 248 -18.31 5.59 -5.72
N ILE A 249 -17.29 6.36 -6.13
CA ILE A 249 -17.29 7.81 -6.00
C ILE A 249 -18.20 8.38 -7.09
N PRO A 250 -19.32 9.05 -6.76
CA PRO A 250 -20.19 9.66 -7.76
C PRO A 250 -19.44 10.74 -8.55
N ASP A 251 -19.64 10.78 -9.87
CA ASP A 251 -18.97 11.70 -10.80
C ASP A 251 -19.13 13.20 -10.45
N GLY A 252 -20.10 13.56 -9.60
CA GLY A 252 -20.35 14.94 -9.17
C GLY A 252 -19.44 15.49 -8.06
N LEU A 253 -18.50 14.71 -7.51
CA LEU A 253 -17.59 15.16 -6.44
C LEU A 253 -16.25 15.72 -6.92
N VAL A 254 -16.07 15.81 -8.25
CA VAL A 254 -14.80 16.18 -8.90
C VAL A 254 -14.77 17.66 -9.36
N GLU A 255 -15.87 18.40 -9.16
CA GLU A 255 -15.96 19.84 -9.43
C GLU A 255 -15.61 20.72 -8.21
#